data_AF-A0A1W9PJ11-F1
#
_entry.id   AF-A0A1W9PJ11-F1
#
_cell.length_a   1.000
_cell.length_b   1.000
_cell.length_c   1.000
_cell.angle_alpha   90.00
_cell.angle_beta   90.00
_cell.angle_gamma   90.00
#
_symmetry.space_group_name_H-M   'P 1'
#
loop_
_entity.id
_entity.type
_entity.pdbx_description
1 polymer ?
#
loop_
_entity_poly.entity_id
_entity_poly.type
_entity_poly.pdbx_seq_one_letter_code
_entity_poly.pdbx_strand_id
1 'polypeptide(L)'
;MISVKSDQKPLIVKWLIGCSVLFGIVILFLVGALFWLNQQSENISQYPKEYAHLYQNDDFVPPPNNIISEKDLQTYIEINQKLRAEVQRLTGKMQFSFELSPDQTPEEMIKQMRTIRNLQVRALKEVNFSLKKYKWITRQIVVCYGGELAKKMNLMLRVFRTGEELDIQRELENIPQHNLDLFEKYHQEIDQMRDILLLGI
;
A
#
# COMPACT_ATOMS: atom_id res chain seq x y z
N MET A 1 42.72 28.78 61.39
CA MET A 1 41.88 27.60 61.71
C MET A 1 41.28 27.12 60.40
N ILE A 2 41.87 26.10 59.77
CA ILE A 2 41.44 25.60 58.45
C ILE A 2 40.34 24.58 58.70
N SER A 3 39.12 24.88 58.25
CA SER A 3 37.99 23.94 58.24
C SER A 3 37.95 23.24 56.88
N VAL A 4 38.32 21.96 56.86
CA VAL A 4 38.21 21.08 55.71
C VAL A 4 36.74 20.68 55.57
N LYS A 5 36.05 21.18 54.55
CA LYS A 5 34.72 20.69 54.16
C LYS A 5 34.85 19.65 53.05
N SER A 6 34.39 18.46 53.40
CA SER A 6 34.21 17.24 52.62
C SER A 6 33.67 17.46 51.19
N ASP A 7 34.49 17.10 50.20
CA ASP A 7 34.15 17.01 48.78
C ASP A 7 33.61 15.61 48.45
N GLN A 8 32.31 15.39 48.59
CA GLN A 8 31.62 14.27 47.96
C GLN A 8 30.16 14.63 47.73
N LYS A 9 29.85 15.27 46.58
CA LYS A 9 28.52 15.25 45.92
C LYS A 9 28.39 15.96 44.54
N PRO A 10 29.39 16.02 43.62
CA PRO A 10 29.13 16.61 42.29
C PRO A 10 28.81 15.60 41.16
N LEU A 11 29.04 14.29 41.33
CA LEU A 11 28.91 13.35 40.20
C LEU A 11 27.46 12.92 39.89
N ILE A 12 26.65 12.58 40.89
CA ILE A 12 25.32 11.99 40.66
C ILE A 12 24.35 13.00 40.00
N VAL A 13 24.44 14.28 40.37
CA VAL A 13 23.56 15.34 39.84
C VAL A 13 23.86 15.63 38.36
N LYS A 14 25.12 15.51 37.92
CA LYS A 14 25.51 15.76 36.52
C LYS A 14 24.98 14.68 35.54
N TRP A 15 24.88 13.44 35.98
CA TRP A 15 24.37 12.33 35.15
C TRP A 15 22.85 12.37 34.95
N LEU A 16 22.09 12.78 35.97
CA LEU A 16 20.63 12.88 35.89
C LEU A 16 20.17 13.98 34.92
N ILE A 17 20.86 15.14 34.91
CA ILE A 17 20.54 16.25 34.01
C ILE A 17 20.86 15.90 32.56
N GLY A 18 21.96 15.19 32.29
CA GLY A 18 22.34 14.73 30.95
C GLY A 18 21.33 13.78 30.32
N CYS A 19 20.81 12.81 31.08
CA CYS A 19 19.79 11.87 30.59
C CYS A 19 18.42 12.54 30.38
N SER A 20 18.06 13.53 31.21
CA SER A 20 16.77 14.22 31.13
C SER A 20 16.67 15.10 29.88
N VAL A 21 17.79 15.74 29.49
CA VAL A 21 17.87 16.57 28.27
C VAL A 21 17.83 15.70 27.01
N LEU A 22 18.56 14.57 26.99
CA LEU A 22 18.50 13.61 25.87
C LEU A 22 17.10 13.02 25.69
N PHE A 23 16.42 12.68 26.79
CA PHE A 23 15.05 12.15 26.74
C PHE A 23 14.05 13.20 26.22
N GLY A 24 14.21 14.46 26.65
CA GLY A 24 13.40 15.58 26.15
C GLY A 24 13.59 15.84 24.65
N ILE A 25 14.83 15.77 24.16
CA ILE A 25 15.14 15.93 22.73
C ILE A 25 14.55 14.77 21.92
N VAL A 26 14.70 13.52 22.38
CA VAL A 26 14.13 12.34 21.70
C VAL A 26 12.60 12.41 21.66
N ILE A 27 11.94 12.85 22.73
CA ILE A 27 10.48 13.04 22.74
C ILE A 27 10.07 14.17 21.79
N LEU A 28 10.78 15.29 21.76
CA LEU A 28 10.49 16.39 20.82
C LEU A 28 10.70 15.97 19.36
N PHE A 29 11.71 15.15 19.06
CA PHE A 29 11.88 14.56 17.73
C PHE A 29 10.76 13.58 17.39
N LEU A 30 10.34 12.72 18.32
CA LEU A 30 9.25 11.77 18.10
C LEU A 30 7.90 12.48 17.94
N VAL A 31 7.61 13.49 18.76
CA VAL A 31 6.39 14.31 18.66
C VAL A 31 6.43 15.18 17.40
N GLY A 32 7.59 15.73 17.04
CA GLY A 32 7.78 16.47 15.80
C GLY A 32 7.60 15.59 14.56
N ALA A 33 8.14 14.37 14.57
CA ALA A 33 7.96 13.39 13.51
C ALA A 33 6.49 12.92 13.42
N LEU A 34 5.83 12.67 14.57
CA LEU A 34 4.41 12.33 14.61
C LEU A 34 3.53 13.48 14.13
N PHE A 35 3.83 14.73 14.52
CA PHE A 35 3.11 15.93 14.10
C PHE A 35 3.31 16.20 12.60
N TRP A 36 4.53 15.99 12.08
CA TRP A 36 4.83 16.10 10.65
C TRP A 36 4.15 15.01 9.82
N LEU A 37 4.14 13.76 10.32
CA LEU A 37 3.37 12.65 9.74
C LEU A 37 1.85 12.89 9.80
N ASN A 38 1.36 13.61 10.82
CA ASN A 38 -0.07 13.97 10.92
C ASN A 38 -0.43 15.13 9.99
N GLN A 39 0.41 16.17 9.85
CA GLN A 39 0.17 17.28 8.94
C GLN A 39 0.23 16.86 7.46
N GLN A 40 1.07 15.90 7.08
CA GLN A 40 1.01 15.33 5.73
C GLN A 40 -0.30 14.59 5.45
N SER A 41 -0.98 14.07 6.49
CA SER A 41 -2.23 13.32 6.30
C SER A 41 -3.43 14.20 5.93
N GLU A 42 -3.42 15.50 6.29
CA GLU A 42 -4.56 16.39 6.08
C GLU A 42 -4.57 17.09 4.70
N ASN A 43 -3.43 17.19 4.00
CA ASN A 43 -3.33 17.94 2.74
C ASN A 43 -3.14 17.09 1.47
N ILE A 44 -3.06 15.78 1.61
CA ILE A 44 -2.87 14.88 0.48
C ILE A 44 -4.12 14.03 0.35
N SER A 45 -5.08 14.48 -0.47
CA SER A 45 -5.89 13.51 -1.21
C SER A 45 -4.89 12.69 -2.04
N GLN A 46 -4.43 11.57 -1.47
CA GLN A 46 -3.37 10.71 -2.03
C GLN A 46 -3.78 10.13 -3.38
N TYR A 47 -5.09 10.12 -3.65
CA TYR A 47 -5.66 9.65 -4.90
C TYR A 47 -5.98 10.82 -5.85
N PRO A 48 -5.78 10.65 -7.17
CA PRO A 48 -6.33 11.57 -8.14
C PRO A 48 -7.84 11.76 -7.94
N LYS A 49 -8.35 12.98 -8.15
CA LYS A 49 -9.80 13.29 -8.03
C LYS A 49 -10.66 12.31 -8.83
N GLU A 50 -10.21 11.93 -10.02
CA GLU A 50 -10.91 10.97 -10.87
C GLU A 50 -10.95 9.56 -10.29
N TYR A 51 -9.90 9.12 -9.62
CA TYR A 51 -9.87 7.82 -8.92
C TYR A 51 -10.88 7.80 -7.78
N ALA A 52 -10.89 8.86 -6.96
CA ALA A 52 -11.86 9.01 -5.87
C ALA A 52 -13.30 9.04 -6.40
N HIS A 53 -13.54 9.78 -7.50
CA HIS A 53 -14.85 9.84 -8.14
C HIS A 53 -15.31 8.50 -8.72
N LEU A 54 -14.40 7.75 -9.36
CA LEU A 54 -14.67 6.39 -9.82
C LEU A 54 -15.08 5.52 -8.65
N TYR A 55 -14.30 5.52 -7.56
CA TYR A 55 -14.56 4.67 -6.40
C TYR A 55 -15.89 5.01 -5.68
N GLN A 56 -16.17 6.30 -5.49
CA GLN A 56 -17.37 6.76 -4.77
C GLN A 56 -18.67 6.46 -5.52
N ASN A 57 -18.65 6.55 -6.86
CA ASN A 57 -19.83 6.33 -7.70
C ASN A 57 -19.93 4.89 -8.24
N ASP A 58 -19.01 4.01 -7.84
CA ASP A 58 -19.03 2.61 -8.24
C ASP A 58 -20.11 1.86 -7.45
N ASP A 59 -21.14 1.38 -8.13
CA ASP A 59 -22.26 0.66 -7.54
C ASP A 59 -22.02 -0.86 -7.44
N PHE A 60 -20.85 -1.34 -7.88
CA PHE A 60 -20.54 -2.76 -7.83
C PHE A 60 -20.53 -3.31 -6.40
N VAL A 61 -21.21 -4.43 -6.25
CA VAL A 61 -21.20 -5.29 -5.05
C VAL A 61 -20.79 -6.70 -5.49
N PRO A 62 -19.86 -7.36 -4.77
CA PRO A 62 -19.53 -8.76 -5.05
C PRO A 62 -20.77 -9.65 -5.08
N PRO A 63 -20.84 -10.64 -6.00
CA PRO A 63 -21.96 -11.56 -6.04
C PRO A 63 -22.03 -12.41 -4.76
N PRO A 64 -23.21 -12.83 -4.28
CA PRO A 64 -23.35 -13.55 -3.01
C PRO A 64 -22.60 -14.88 -2.94
N ASN A 65 -22.42 -15.54 -4.09
CA ASN A 65 -21.66 -16.78 -4.20
C ASN A 65 -20.13 -16.54 -4.29
N ASN A 66 -19.70 -15.28 -4.31
CA ASN A 66 -18.32 -14.85 -4.45
C ASN A 66 -17.60 -15.35 -5.73
N ILE A 67 -18.36 -15.76 -6.76
CA ILE A 67 -17.82 -16.34 -8.00
C ILE A 67 -17.44 -15.23 -9.00
N ILE A 68 -16.22 -15.31 -9.54
CA ILE A 68 -15.74 -14.45 -10.62
C ILE A 68 -16.15 -15.08 -11.96
N SER A 69 -16.76 -14.31 -12.85
CA SER A 69 -17.02 -14.80 -14.20
C SER A 69 -15.72 -14.85 -15.02
N GLU A 70 -15.57 -15.86 -15.88
CA GLU A 70 -14.38 -15.96 -16.73
C GLU A 70 -14.15 -14.71 -17.58
N LYS A 71 -15.23 -14.10 -18.09
CA LYS A 71 -15.16 -12.85 -18.86
C LYS A 71 -14.63 -11.68 -18.03
N ASP A 72 -15.05 -11.57 -16.76
CA ASP A 72 -14.53 -10.53 -15.86
C ASP A 72 -13.05 -10.73 -15.58
N LEU A 73 -12.59 -11.98 -15.41
CA LEU A 73 -11.17 -12.30 -15.22
C LEU A 73 -10.34 -11.99 -16.47
N GLN A 74 -10.83 -12.34 -17.66
CA GLN A 74 -10.18 -11.99 -18.93
C GLN A 74 -10.04 -10.48 -19.10
N THR A 75 -11.12 -9.73 -18.85
CA THR A 75 -11.11 -8.26 -18.92
C THR A 75 -10.13 -7.67 -17.89
N TYR A 76 -10.10 -8.23 -16.67
CA TYR A 76 -9.15 -7.85 -15.63
C TYR A 76 -7.69 -8.07 -16.06
N ILE A 77 -7.38 -9.22 -16.69
CA ILE A 77 -6.06 -9.53 -17.22
C ILE A 77 -5.67 -8.52 -18.32
N GLU A 78 -6.57 -8.22 -19.26
CA GLU A 78 -6.32 -7.24 -20.32
C GLU A 78 -6.02 -5.84 -19.77
N ILE A 79 -6.77 -5.39 -18.76
CA ILE A 79 -6.53 -4.11 -18.07
C ILE A 79 -5.11 -4.09 -17.48
N ASN A 80 -4.72 -5.16 -16.78
CA ASN A 80 -3.41 -5.25 -16.14
C ASN A 80 -2.26 -5.32 -17.16
N GLN A 81 -2.42 -6.05 -18.26
CA GLN A 81 -1.42 -6.10 -19.33
C GLN A 81 -1.17 -4.70 -19.92
N LYS A 82 -2.24 -3.94 -20.21
CA LYS A 82 -2.14 -2.55 -20.67
C LYS A 82 -1.50 -1.64 -19.62
N LEU A 83 -1.93 -1.75 -18.36
CA LEU A 83 -1.40 -0.96 -17.26
C LEU A 83 0.08 -1.21 -17.07
N ARG A 84 0.52 -2.47 -17.10
CA ARG A 84 1.92 -2.87 -16.97
C ARG A 84 2.77 -2.28 -18.09
N ALA A 85 2.31 -2.36 -19.34
CA ALA A 85 3.01 -1.77 -20.48
C ALA A 85 3.19 -0.25 -20.33
N GLU A 86 2.16 0.46 -19.89
CA GLU A 86 2.23 1.91 -19.64
C GLU A 86 3.13 2.26 -18.45
N VAL A 87 3.06 1.49 -17.36
CA VAL A 87 3.95 1.67 -16.19
C VAL A 87 5.40 1.43 -16.59
N GLN A 88 5.69 0.39 -17.37
CA GLN A 88 7.02 0.11 -17.89
C GLN A 88 7.50 1.24 -18.81
N ARG A 89 6.64 1.76 -19.68
CA ARG A 89 6.97 2.89 -20.57
C ARG A 89 7.29 4.17 -19.79
N LEU A 90 6.57 4.44 -18.70
CA LEU A 90 6.79 5.63 -17.87
C LEU A 90 8.00 5.53 -16.95
N THR A 91 8.24 4.35 -16.38
CA THR A 91 9.31 4.15 -15.39
C THR A 91 10.62 3.72 -16.02
N GLY A 92 10.59 3.22 -17.27
CA GLY A 92 11.74 2.58 -17.92
C GLY A 92 12.13 1.25 -17.29
N LYS A 93 11.39 0.77 -16.27
CA LYS A 93 11.70 -0.45 -15.50
C LYS A 93 10.82 -1.60 -15.98
N MET A 94 11.45 -2.76 -16.17
CA MET A 94 10.75 -4.00 -16.57
C MET A 94 9.92 -4.60 -15.43
N GLN A 95 10.24 -4.26 -14.17
CA GLN A 95 9.49 -4.65 -12.98
C GLN A 95 9.13 -3.41 -12.18
N PHE A 96 7.84 -3.28 -11.85
CA PHE A 96 7.39 -2.25 -10.94
C PHE A 96 7.72 -2.65 -9.50
N SER A 97 8.40 -1.79 -8.76
CA SER A 97 8.70 -1.99 -7.34
C SER A 97 8.11 -0.84 -6.53
N PHE A 98 7.45 -1.19 -5.43
CA PHE A 98 7.00 -0.25 -4.40
C PHE A 98 8.10 0.08 -3.39
N GLU A 99 9.29 -0.50 -3.54
CA GLU A 99 10.42 -0.23 -2.67
C GLU A 99 11.01 1.13 -3.02
N LEU A 100 11.14 1.98 -1.99
CA LEU A 100 11.88 3.23 -2.08
C LEU A 100 13.32 2.90 -2.47
N SER A 101 13.73 3.34 -3.65
CA SER A 101 15.16 3.44 -3.93
C SER A 101 15.77 4.40 -2.91
N PRO A 102 16.99 4.13 -2.39
CA PRO A 102 17.65 5.02 -1.43
C PRO A 102 17.73 6.49 -1.88
N ASP A 103 17.70 6.70 -3.20
CA ASP A 103 17.85 8.00 -3.85
C ASP A 103 16.51 8.69 -4.16
N GLN A 104 15.38 8.04 -3.86
CA GLN A 104 14.06 8.51 -4.27
C GLN A 104 13.39 9.33 -3.17
N THR A 105 13.01 10.57 -3.47
CA THR A 105 12.32 11.43 -2.51
C THR A 105 10.87 10.97 -2.29
N PRO A 106 10.29 11.16 -1.09
CA PRO A 106 8.87 10.90 -0.85
C PRO A 106 7.93 11.59 -1.86
N GLU A 107 8.25 12.82 -2.26
CA GLU A 107 7.48 13.60 -3.23
C GLU A 107 7.48 12.95 -4.63
N GLU A 108 8.62 12.44 -5.07
CA GLU A 108 8.74 11.71 -6.34
C GLU A 108 7.92 10.42 -6.31
N MET A 109 7.96 9.69 -5.19
CA MET A 109 7.14 8.50 -4.99
C MET A 109 5.64 8.84 -5.07
N ILE A 110 5.19 9.89 -4.38
CA ILE A 110 3.78 10.34 -4.43
C ILE A 110 3.38 10.72 -5.86
N LYS A 111 4.24 11.45 -6.58
CA LYS A 111 3.97 11.84 -7.98
C LYS A 111 3.88 10.62 -8.90
N GLN A 112 4.77 9.64 -8.75
CA GLN A 112 4.73 8.39 -9.50
C GLN A 112 3.44 7.62 -9.20
N MET A 113 3.11 7.42 -7.92
CA MET A 113 1.87 6.76 -7.51
C MET A 113 0.63 7.44 -8.09
N ARG A 114 0.55 8.77 -8.03
CA ARG A 114 -0.55 9.52 -8.64
C ARG A 114 -0.64 9.29 -10.16
N THR A 115 0.50 9.26 -10.84
CA THR A 115 0.57 9.01 -12.29
C THR A 115 0.07 7.61 -12.64
N ILE A 116 0.49 6.60 -11.88
CA ILE A 116 0.06 5.21 -12.08
C ILE A 116 -1.43 5.04 -11.81
N ARG A 117 -1.97 5.71 -10.78
CA ARG A 117 -3.42 5.72 -10.52
C ARG A 117 -4.21 6.37 -11.66
N ASN A 118 -3.69 7.42 -12.29
CA ASN A 118 -4.32 7.99 -13.49
C ASN A 118 -4.34 7.02 -14.67
N LEU A 119 -3.26 6.25 -14.87
CA LEU A 119 -3.24 5.19 -15.88
C LEU A 119 -4.28 4.10 -15.59
N GLN A 120 -4.38 3.66 -14.33
CA GLN A 120 -5.38 2.70 -13.91
C GLN A 120 -6.80 3.21 -14.18
N VAL A 121 -7.10 4.45 -13.80
CA VAL A 121 -8.40 5.11 -14.09
C VAL A 121 -8.71 5.10 -15.58
N ARG A 122 -7.74 5.46 -16.42
CA ARG A 122 -7.93 5.48 -17.87
C ARG A 122 -8.22 4.08 -18.41
N ALA A 123 -7.40 3.09 -18.04
CA ALA A 123 -7.57 1.72 -18.49
C ALA A 123 -8.94 1.14 -18.09
N LEU A 124 -9.41 1.43 -16.86
CA LEU A 124 -10.73 1.02 -16.40
C LEU A 124 -11.87 1.69 -17.20
N LYS A 125 -11.76 2.98 -17.47
CA LYS A 125 -12.76 3.74 -18.25
C LYS A 125 -12.86 3.25 -19.69
N GLU A 126 -11.73 2.93 -20.34
CA GLU A 126 -11.68 2.47 -21.73
C GLU A 126 -12.51 1.20 -21.97
N VAL A 127 -12.60 0.31 -20.97
CA VAL A 127 -13.37 -0.94 -21.05
C VAL A 127 -14.64 -0.91 -20.19
N ASN A 128 -15.02 0.26 -19.67
CA ASN A 128 -16.16 0.46 -18.77
C ASN A 128 -16.20 -0.55 -17.60
N PHE A 129 -15.06 -0.73 -16.94
CA PHE A 129 -14.91 -1.71 -15.85
C PHE A 129 -14.93 -1.03 -14.49
N SER A 130 -15.67 -1.63 -13.55
CA SER A 130 -15.79 -1.15 -12.17
C SER A 130 -14.45 -1.23 -11.44
N LEU A 131 -14.09 -0.15 -10.75
CA LEU A 131 -12.92 -0.09 -9.88
C LEU A 131 -13.10 -0.99 -8.65
N LYS A 132 -14.30 -1.04 -8.04
CA LYS A 132 -14.60 -1.94 -6.93
C LYS A 132 -14.51 -3.40 -7.36
N LYS A 133 -14.99 -3.74 -8.57
CA LYS A 133 -14.82 -5.08 -9.16
C LYS A 133 -13.35 -5.41 -9.38
N TYR A 134 -12.59 -4.48 -9.93
CA TYR A 134 -11.13 -4.63 -10.11
C TYR A 134 -10.43 -4.91 -8.78
N LYS A 135 -10.71 -4.12 -7.74
CA LYS A 135 -10.15 -4.31 -6.39
C LYS A 135 -10.56 -5.66 -5.80
N TRP A 136 -11.83 -6.04 -5.94
CA TRP A 136 -12.35 -7.33 -5.46
C TRP A 136 -11.66 -8.52 -6.12
N ILE A 137 -11.51 -8.53 -7.45
CA ILE A 137 -10.78 -9.59 -8.18
C ILE A 137 -9.32 -9.62 -7.74
N THR A 138 -8.66 -8.46 -7.62
CA THR A 138 -7.27 -8.38 -7.14
C THR A 138 -7.13 -9.01 -5.76
N ARG A 139 -8.05 -8.70 -4.84
CA ARG A 139 -8.05 -9.25 -3.47
C ARG A 139 -8.13 -10.77 -3.48
N GLN A 140 -9.02 -11.34 -4.28
CA GLN A 140 -9.13 -12.80 -4.39
C GLN A 140 -7.86 -13.45 -4.94
N ILE A 141 -7.26 -12.87 -5.99
CA ILE A 141 -5.98 -13.36 -6.54
C ILE A 141 -4.88 -13.30 -5.47
N VAL A 142 -4.75 -12.16 -4.77
CA VAL A 142 -3.71 -11.98 -3.74
C VAL A 142 -3.85 -12.96 -2.60
N VAL A 143 -5.09 -13.25 -2.17
CA VAL A 143 -5.38 -14.25 -1.14
C VAL A 143 -5.02 -15.66 -1.63
N CYS A 144 -5.40 -16.03 -2.85
CA CYS A 144 -5.10 -17.34 -3.44
C CYS A 144 -3.60 -17.60 -3.62
N TYR A 145 -2.86 -16.63 -4.15
CA TYR A 145 -1.42 -16.76 -4.37
C TYR A 145 -0.61 -16.59 -3.08
N GLY A 146 -1.21 -15.97 -2.06
CA GLY A 146 -0.68 -15.87 -0.71
C GLY A 146 0.75 -15.33 -0.62
N GLY A 147 1.47 -15.79 0.41
CA GLY A 147 2.92 -15.59 0.54
C GLY A 147 3.36 -14.13 0.62
N GLU A 148 4.38 -13.78 -0.16
CA GLU A 148 5.00 -12.45 -0.18
C GLU A 148 4.05 -11.37 -0.71
N LEU A 149 3.19 -11.71 -1.68
CA LEU A 149 2.28 -10.76 -2.31
C LEU A 149 1.23 -10.25 -1.30
N ALA A 150 0.65 -11.16 -0.51
CA ALA A 150 -0.31 -10.78 0.53
C ALA A 150 0.36 -10.00 1.67
N LYS A 151 1.61 -10.33 2.03
CA LYS A 151 2.41 -9.53 2.99
C LYS A 151 2.63 -8.11 2.50
N LYS A 152 3.01 -7.93 1.23
CA LYS A 152 3.18 -6.61 0.61
C LYS A 152 1.86 -5.84 0.56
N MET A 153 0.75 -6.52 0.27
CA MET A 153 -0.57 -5.88 0.28
C MET A 153 -0.98 -5.41 1.69
N ASN A 154 -0.80 -6.23 2.72
CA ASN A 154 -1.06 -5.82 4.11
C ASN A 154 -0.15 -4.69 4.60
N LEU A 155 1.09 -4.61 4.11
CA LEU A 155 1.95 -3.46 4.38
C LEU A 155 1.36 -2.19 3.76
N MET A 156 0.96 -2.27 2.49
CA MET A 156 0.39 -1.14 1.76
C MET A 156 -0.94 -0.66 2.38
N LEU A 157 -1.86 -1.57 2.71
CA LEU A 157 -3.13 -1.22 3.39
C LEU A 157 -2.90 -0.45 4.71
N ARG A 158 -1.86 -0.83 5.47
CA ARG A 158 -1.43 -0.13 6.69
C ARG A 158 -0.80 1.23 6.40
N VAL A 159 0.08 1.33 5.41
CA VAL A 159 0.71 2.60 4.99
C VAL A 159 -0.36 3.61 4.55
N PHE A 160 -1.36 3.16 3.80
CA PHE A 160 -2.48 4.00 3.36
C PHE A 160 -3.59 4.18 4.40
N ARG A 161 -3.42 3.65 5.62
CA ARG A 161 -4.36 3.79 6.76
C ARG A 161 -5.82 3.50 6.39
N THR A 162 -6.03 2.50 5.55
CA THR A 162 -7.37 2.14 5.05
C THR A 162 -8.29 1.59 6.13
N GLY A 163 -7.72 1.10 7.23
CA GLY A 163 -8.45 0.34 8.26
C GLY A 163 -8.78 -1.09 7.84
N GLU A 164 -8.38 -1.50 6.63
CA GLU A 164 -8.55 -2.85 6.11
C GLU A 164 -7.30 -3.70 6.39
N GLU A 165 -7.50 -4.98 6.65
CA GLU A 165 -6.45 -5.99 6.70
C GLU A 165 -6.92 -7.20 5.89
N LEU A 166 -5.99 -7.88 5.21
CA LEU A 166 -6.23 -9.18 4.61
C LEU A 166 -5.96 -10.25 5.65
N ASP A 167 -7.03 -10.90 6.10
CA ASP A 167 -6.93 -12.16 6.82
C ASP A 167 -6.89 -13.28 5.78
N ILE A 168 -5.68 -13.58 5.32
CA ILE A 168 -5.46 -14.51 4.20
C ILE A 168 -6.11 -15.87 4.49
N GLN A 169 -6.00 -16.36 5.71
CA GLN A 169 -6.52 -17.69 6.06
C GLN A 169 -8.05 -17.68 6.01
N ARG A 170 -8.68 -16.73 6.69
CA ARG A 170 -10.14 -16.61 6.68
C ARG A 170 -10.68 -16.33 5.29
N GLU A 171 -10.02 -15.49 4.51
CA GLU A 171 -10.50 -15.15 3.18
C GLU A 171 -10.35 -16.31 2.20
N LEU A 172 -9.25 -17.08 2.29
CA LEU A 172 -9.03 -18.25 1.45
C LEU A 172 -10.11 -19.31 1.67
N GLU A 173 -10.56 -19.52 2.91
CA GLU A 173 -11.69 -20.42 3.24
C GLU A 173 -13.00 -20.01 2.57
N ASN A 174 -13.13 -18.73 2.18
CA ASN A 174 -14.31 -18.17 1.53
C ASN A 174 -14.17 -18.05 0.01
N ILE A 175 -13.05 -18.50 -0.58
CA ILE A 175 -12.86 -18.52 -2.03
C ILE A 175 -13.50 -19.78 -2.61
N PRO A 176 -14.49 -19.66 -3.52
CA PRO A 176 -15.08 -20.82 -4.18
C PRO A 176 -14.06 -21.58 -5.01
N GLN A 177 -14.15 -22.92 -5.04
CA GLN A 177 -13.30 -23.78 -5.88
C GLN A 177 -13.30 -23.34 -7.35
N HIS A 178 -14.44 -22.87 -7.87
CA HIS A 178 -14.53 -22.33 -9.22
C HIS A 178 -13.51 -21.22 -9.51
N ASN A 179 -13.27 -20.33 -8.56
CA ASN A 179 -12.31 -19.25 -8.73
C ASN A 179 -10.87 -19.78 -8.68
N LEU A 180 -10.60 -20.79 -7.85
CA LEU A 180 -9.31 -21.48 -7.82
C LEU A 180 -9.01 -22.14 -9.17
N ASP A 181 -10.00 -22.83 -9.75
CA ASP A 181 -9.86 -23.47 -11.06
C ASP A 181 -9.64 -22.43 -12.17
N LEU A 182 -10.31 -21.28 -12.11
CA LEU A 182 -10.08 -20.16 -13.03
C LEU A 182 -8.67 -19.57 -12.87
N PHE A 183 -8.19 -19.36 -11.65
CA PHE A 183 -6.84 -18.83 -11.44
C PHE A 183 -5.76 -19.80 -11.90
N GLU A 184 -5.95 -21.10 -11.70
CA GLU A 184 -5.06 -22.13 -12.24
C GLU A 184 -5.04 -22.11 -13.77
N LYS A 185 -6.21 -21.95 -14.41
CA LYS A 185 -6.31 -21.83 -15.87
C LYS A 185 -5.53 -20.64 -16.43
N TYR A 186 -5.51 -19.50 -15.73
CA TYR A 186 -4.87 -18.25 -16.14
C TYR A 186 -3.58 -17.95 -15.37
N HIS A 187 -2.92 -18.97 -14.81
CA HIS A 187 -1.82 -18.74 -13.87
C HIS A 187 -0.63 -18.01 -14.52
N GLN A 188 -0.34 -18.28 -15.79
CA GLN A 188 0.78 -17.67 -16.51
C GLN A 188 0.56 -16.17 -16.68
N GLU A 189 -0.64 -15.75 -17.06
CA GLU A 189 -1.02 -14.35 -17.20
C GLU A 189 -1.01 -13.64 -15.86
N ILE A 190 -1.48 -14.29 -14.79
CA ILE A 190 -1.46 -13.75 -13.43
C ILE A 190 -0.04 -13.56 -12.92
N ASP A 191 0.85 -14.52 -13.12
CA ASP A 191 2.25 -14.42 -12.70
C ASP A 191 2.99 -13.28 -13.43
N GLN A 192 2.66 -13.04 -14.69
CA GLN A 192 3.24 -11.94 -15.48
C GLN A 192 2.84 -10.54 -14.99
N MET A 193 1.73 -10.40 -14.27
CA MET A 193 1.24 -9.12 -13.73
C MET A 193 1.46 -8.96 -12.22
N ARG A 194 2.15 -9.89 -11.56
CA ARG A 194 2.33 -9.91 -10.11
C ARG A 194 2.90 -8.61 -9.52
N ASP A 195 3.76 -7.92 -10.26
CA ASP A 195 4.41 -6.68 -9.86
C ASP A 195 3.44 -5.48 -9.76
N ILE A 196 2.36 -5.50 -10.52
CA ILE A 196 1.34 -4.43 -10.54
C ILE A 196 0.05 -4.80 -9.80
N LEU A 197 -0.14 -6.04 -9.35
CA LEU A 197 -1.34 -6.44 -8.58
C LEU A 197 -1.54 -5.61 -7.31
N LEU A 198 -0.46 -5.10 -6.70
CA LEU A 198 -0.54 -4.21 -5.55
C LEU A 198 -1.20 -2.85 -5.86
N LEU A 199 -1.42 -2.51 -7.13
CA LEU A 199 -2.25 -1.37 -7.55
C LEU A 199 -3.75 -1.64 -7.39
N GLY A 200 -4.18 -2.86 -7.08
CA GLY A 200 -5.57 -3.17 -6.72
C GLY A 200 -5.94 -2.82 -5.27
N ILE A 201 -5.04 -2.18 -4.53
CA ILE A 201 -5.26 -1.63 -3.18
C ILE A 201 -5.91 -0.25 -3.28
#